data_AF-A0A7Y6QSZ7-F1
#
_entry.id   AF-A0A7Y6QSZ7-F1
#
_cell.length_a   1.000
_cell.length_b   1.000
_cell.length_c   1.000
_cell.angle_alpha   90.00
_cell.angle_beta   90.00
_cell.angle_gamma   90.00
#
_symmetry.space_group_name_H-M   'P 1'
#
loop_
_entity.id
_entity.type
_entity.pdbx_description
1 polymer ?
#
loop_
_entity_poly.entity_id
_entity_poly.type
_entity_poly.pdbx_seq_one_letter_code
_entity_poly.pdbx_strand_id
1 'polypeptide(L)'
;MPAKDTILIVGHGSREDSGNQEIREFTAQWRARHPEWRIELCFIEFAPPELNASLLSAARTSRRVLVVPLILNAAGHVKMEIPEAIEQARAACPQTEILLAPHLTACDPILAILKRRLRKAMGALDMPDPTTTGVVVLGRGSSDRGANGEMAKMARWLLEEGDHELVDLAFTGITWPRLEKVVQRHVLLGMRQIVVLPYYLYTGTLMQRIHRQVEHLRGQYPQIRFTCSEHFGFEPEIFALMDQRVEDLRAGVPDSRLPCDGCSYREIAHDLGHGHSHAHTHDHAHDHAHGHEHEHGHDHAHEHAHEHEHEHGHHHDHDHSHAHAHHDDHDHAHLHDHSHTHAKAEDQPA
;
A
#
# COMPACT_ATOMS: atom_id res chain seq x y z
N MET A 1 5.79 23.46 36.68
CA MET A 1 5.48 22.02 36.70
C MET A 1 6.48 21.32 35.79
N PRO A 2 7.05 20.16 36.14
CA PRO A 2 7.97 19.47 35.22
C PRO A 2 7.23 19.22 33.90
N ALA A 3 7.86 19.56 32.78
CA ALA A 3 7.24 19.47 31.46
C ALA A 3 6.79 18.03 31.21
N LYS A 4 5.48 17.80 31.15
CA LYS A 4 4.88 16.48 30.96
C LYS A 4 5.29 15.92 29.60
N ASP A 5 5.30 14.60 29.50
CA ASP A 5 5.49 13.92 28.23
C ASP A 5 4.31 14.24 27.29
N THR A 6 4.60 14.44 26.00
CA THR A 6 3.58 14.58 24.96
C THR A 6 3.59 13.35 24.07
N ILE A 7 2.41 12.80 23.80
CA ILE A 7 2.21 11.72 22.83
C ILE A 7 1.74 12.35 21.53
N LEU A 8 2.52 12.21 20.46
CA LEU A 8 2.19 12.75 19.15
C LEU A 8 1.74 11.60 18.24
N ILE A 9 0.43 11.51 17.99
CA ILE A 9 -0.11 10.60 16.99
C ILE A 9 0.24 11.15 15.61
N VAL A 10 0.81 10.29 14.77
CA VAL A 10 1.12 10.63 13.38
C VAL A 10 0.22 9.83 12.46
N GLY A 11 -0.76 10.50 11.85
CA GLY A 11 -1.51 9.97 10.71
C GLY A 11 -0.79 10.26 9.40
N HIS A 12 -1.07 9.50 8.34
CA HIS A 12 -0.55 9.84 7.02
C HIS A 12 -1.23 11.10 6.45
N GLY A 13 -2.55 11.19 6.65
CA GLY A 13 -3.41 12.22 6.06
C GLY A 13 -3.87 11.87 4.65
N SER A 14 -4.97 12.49 4.25
CA SER A 14 -5.71 12.22 3.03
C SER A 14 -6.19 13.51 2.40
N ARG A 15 -6.20 13.59 1.06
CA ARG A 15 -6.84 14.69 0.33
C ARG A 15 -8.35 14.72 0.53
N GLU A 16 -8.94 13.56 0.78
CA GLU A 16 -10.34 13.43 1.13
C GLU A 16 -10.49 13.57 2.64
N ASP A 17 -11.30 14.54 3.08
CA ASP A 17 -11.38 14.91 4.49
C ASP A 17 -12.05 13.85 5.37
N SER A 18 -12.92 13.00 4.80
CA SER A 18 -13.60 11.92 5.55
C SER A 18 -12.62 10.98 6.28
N GLY A 19 -11.51 10.62 5.64
CA GLY A 19 -10.47 9.80 6.29
C GLY A 19 -9.72 10.55 7.39
N ASN A 20 -9.50 11.86 7.23
CA ASN A 20 -8.87 12.69 8.27
C ASN A 20 -9.78 12.85 9.47
N GLN A 21 -11.09 13.00 9.24
CA GLN A 21 -12.11 13.10 10.27
C GLN A 21 -12.18 11.83 11.12
N GLU A 22 -12.14 10.65 10.49
CA GLU A 22 -12.01 9.37 11.19
C GLU A 22 -10.79 9.36 12.15
N ILE A 23 -9.60 9.79 11.69
CA ILE A 23 -8.40 9.87 12.54
C ILE A 23 -8.55 10.88 13.69
N ARG A 24 -9.23 12.01 13.45
CA ARG A 24 -9.53 13.00 14.50
C ARG A 24 -10.48 12.42 15.55
N GLU A 25 -11.48 11.66 15.12
CA GLU A 25 -12.42 10.98 16.01
C GLU A 25 -11.72 9.91 16.85
N PHE A 26 -10.84 9.12 16.24
CA PHE A 26 -9.98 8.19 16.98
C PHE A 26 -9.20 8.91 18.08
N THR A 27 -8.53 10.00 17.71
CA THR A 27 -7.71 10.79 18.63
C THR A 27 -8.56 11.34 19.78
N ALA A 28 -9.77 11.83 19.48
CA ALA A 28 -10.70 12.34 20.50
C ALA A 28 -11.15 11.23 21.47
N GLN A 29 -11.48 10.05 20.95
CA GLN A 29 -11.84 8.90 21.78
C GLN A 29 -10.67 8.43 22.63
N TRP A 30 -9.46 8.42 22.08
CA TRP A 30 -8.26 8.00 22.81
C TRP A 30 -7.90 8.98 23.93
N ARG A 31 -8.02 10.29 23.67
CA ARG A 31 -7.92 11.34 24.71
C ARG A 31 -8.93 11.16 25.83
N ALA A 32 -10.17 10.81 25.50
CA ALA A 32 -11.21 10.59 26.52
C ALA A 32 -10.92 9.38 27.41
N ARG A 33 -10.21 8.36 26.89
CA ARG A 33 -9.79 7.17 27.66
C ARG A 33 -8.59 7.43 28.55
N HIS A 34 -7.72 8.38 28.17
CA HIS A 34 -6.49 8.73 28.87
C HIS A 34 -6.42 10.22 29.23
N PRO A 35 -7.29 10.71 30.14
CA PRO A 35 -7.37 12.14 30.48
C PRO A 35 -6.09 12.70 31.10
N GLU A 36 -5.20 11.84 31.60
CA GLU A 36 -3.91 12.19 32.18
C GLU A 36 -2.79 12.32 31.13
N TRP A 37 -3.00 11.84 29.90
CA TRP A 37 -2.03 11.94 28.80
C TRP A 37 -2.23 13.23 27.99
N ARG A 38 -1.13 13.90 27.68
CA ARG A 38 -1.13 14.97 26.67
C ARG A 38 -0.98 14.35 25.29
N ILE A 39 -2.11 14.13 24.61
CA ILE A 39 -2.15 13.54 23.27
C ILE A 39 -2.37 14.65 22.23
N GLU A 40 -1.49 14.74 21.26
CA GLU A 40 -1.57 15.63 20.10
C GLU A 40 -1.65 14.81 18.81
N LEU A 41 -2.23 15.38 17.75
CA LEU A 41 -2.38 14.74 16.44
C LEU A 41 -1.74 15.63 15.38
N CYS A 42 -0.95 15.01 14.52
CA CYS A 42 -0.48 15.61 13.28
C CYS A 42 -0.61 14.62 12.12
N PHE A 43 -0.44 15.16 10.91
CA PHE A 43 -0.39 14.38 9.69
C PHE A 43 0.94 14.60 8.99
N ILE A 44 1.39 13.54 8.34
CA ILE A 44 2.56 13.58 7.44
C ILE A 44 2.28 14.57 6.30
N GLU A 45 1.13 14.42 5.63
CA GLU A 45 0.77 15.25 4.49
C GLU A 45 -0.76 15.44 4.36
N PHE A 46 -1.18 16.30 3.44
CA PHE A 46 -2.58 16.57 3.02
C PHE A 46 -3.56 17.12 4.06
N ALA A 47 -3.21 17.16 5.34
CA ALA A 47 -4.10 17.65 6.38
C ALA A 47 -3.32 18.39 7.48
N PRO A 48 -3.84 19.51 8.01
CA PRO A 48 -3.30 20.12 9.21
C PRO A 48 -3.79 19.39 10.47
N PRO A 49 -3.04 19.42 11.60
CA PRO A 49 -1.71 20.01 11.76
C PRO A 49 -0.60 19.19 11.09
N GLU A 50 0.40 19.86 10.52
CA GLU A 50 1.52 19.20 9.84
C GLU A 50 2.55 18.62 10.82
N LEU A 51 3.20 17.52 10.42
CA LEU A 51 4.16 16.77 11.23
C LEU A 51 5.30 17.65 11.77
N ASN A 52 6.03 18.35 10.89
CA ASN A 52 7.21 19.14 11.27
C ASN A 52 6.86 20.23 12.30
N ALA A 53 5.82 21.01 12.02
CA ALA A 53 5.38 22.08 12.91
C ALA A 53 4.89 21.55 14.27
N SER A 54 4.12 20.46 14.25
CA SER A 54 3.56 19.86 15.47
C SER A 54 4.64 19.23 16.34
N LEU A 55 5.58 18.50 15.73
CA LEU A 55 6.68 17.87 16.44
C LEU A 55 7.61 18.90 17.07
N LEU A 56 7.94 19.98 16.37
CA LEU A 56 8.75 21.08 16.90
C LEU A 56 8.03 21.80 18.06
N SER A 57 6.73 22.05 17.93
CA SER A 57 5.92 22.65 19.00
C SER A 57 5.85 21.76 20.25
N ALA A 58 5.59 20.45 20.06
CA ALA A 58 5.59 19.47 21.13
C ALA A 58 6.97 19.40 21.81
N ALA A 59 8.05 19.41 21.01
CA ALA A 59 9.40 19.32 21.52
C ALA A 59 9.80 20.53 22.37
N ARG A 60 9.39 21.75 22.00
CA ARG A 60 9.65 22.98 22.77
C ARG A 60 8.91 23.03 24.11
N THR A 61 7.82 22.28 24.26
CA THR A 61 6.90 22.40 25.41
C THR A 61 6.88 21.18 26.32
N SER A 62 7.70 20.16 26.02
CA SER A 62 7.68 18.86 26.69
C SER A 62 9.09 18.41 27.02
N ARG A 63 9.25 17.65 28.11
CA ARG A 63 10.55 17.00 28.41
C ARG A 63 10.81 15.84 27.45
N ARG A 64 9.75 15.13 27.09
CA ARG A 64 9.79 13.95 26.23
C ARG A 64 8.61 13.97 25.25
N VAL A 65 8.86 13.61 24.00
CA VAL A 65 7.85 13.42 22.96
C VAL A 65 7.86 11.96 22.50
N LEU A 66 6.71 11.29 22.60
CA LEU A 66 6.50 9.92 22.14
C LEU A 66 5.77 10.00 20.80
N VAL A 67 6.48 9.75 19.71
CA VAL A 67 5.93 9.75 18.35
C VAL A 67 5.33 8.38 18.07
N VAL A 68 4.02 8.33 17.82
CA VAL A 68 3.26 7.08 17.70
C VAL A 68 2.53 7.06 16.35
N PRO A 69 3.06 6.36 15.33
CA PRO A 69 2.44 6.30 14.01
C PRO A 69 1.15 5.47 14.00
N LEU A 70 0.02 6.09 13.64
CA LEU A 70 -1.26 5.41 13.42
C LEU A 70 -1.36 4.96 11.96
N ILE A 71 -0.50 4.01 11.59
CA ILE A 71 -0.32 3.55 10.20
C ILE A 71 -0.20 2.03 10.18
N LEU A 72 -0.96 1.37 9.30
CA LEU A 72 -0.95 -0.09 9.18
C LEU A 72 0.35 -0.63 8.55
N ASN A 73 0.71 -0.16 7.36
CA ASN A 73 1.94 -0.54 6.66
C ASN A 73 2.80 0.69 6.40
N ALA A 74 4.01 0.72 6.96
CA ALA A 74 4.93 1.82 6.72
C ALA A 74 5.63 1.69 5.36
N ALA A 75 5.14 2.45 4.38
CA ALA A 75 5.84 2.69 3.11
C ALA A 75 7.08 3.59 3.32
N GLY A 76 7.88 3.77 2.26
CA GLY A 76 9.09 4.61 2.27
C GLY A 76 8.89 5.99 2.93
N HIS A 77 7.81 6.70 2.60
CA HIS A 77 7.45 7.99 3.21
C HIS A 77 7.40 7.93 4.75
N VAL A 78 6.78 6.90 5.32
CA VAL A 78 6.68 6.72 6.78
C VAL A 78 8.05 6.36 7.40
N LYS A 79 8.86 5.59 6.69
CA LYS A 79 10.20 5.16 7.14
C LYS A 79 11.27 6.25 7.00
N MET A 80 11.00 7.31 6.25
CA MET A 80 11.96 8.39 5.98
C MET A 80 11.51 9.72 6.60
N GLU A 81 10.28 10.15 6.35
CA GLU A 81 9.79 11.50 6.71
C GLU A 81 9.60 11.67 8.22
N ILE A 82 9.10 10.65 8.92
CA ILE A 82 8.98 10.72 10.39
C ILE A 82 10.36 10.78 11.04
N PRO A 83 11.32 9.89 10.72
CA PRO A 83 12.68 10.03 11.22
C PRO A 83 13.34 11.36 10.85
N GLU A 84 13.16 11.86 9.63
CA GLU A 84 13.71 13.16 9.22
C GLU A 84 13.14 14.32 10.07
N ALA A 85 11.82 14.36 10.26
CA ALA A 85 11.16 15.34 11.12
C ALA A 85 11.69 15.26 12.57
N ILE A 86 11.93 14.04 13.07
CA ILE A 86 12.51 13.80 14.39
C ILE A 86 13.93 14.37 14.49
N GLU A 87 14.78 14.18 13.49
CA GLU A 87 16.14 14.73 13.51
C GLU A 87 16.13 16.26 13.49
N GLN A 88 15.29 16.86 12.66
CA GLN A 88 15.12 18.32 12.63
C GLN A 88 14.67 18.85 13.99
N ALA A 89 13.71 18.16 14.64
CA ALA A 89 13.26 18.53 15.98
C ALA A 89 14.33 18.30 17.06
N ARG A 90 15.11 17.21 16.98
CA ARG A 90 16.24 16.94 17.90
C ARG A 90 17.33 18.02 17.78
N ALA A 91 17.65 18.44 16.56
CA ALA A 91 18.61 19.52 16.32
C ALA A 91 18.12 20.86 16.89
N ALA A 92 16.81 21.17 16.75
CA ALA A 92 16.23 22.40 17.26
C ALA A 92 15.97 22.40 18.78
N CYS A 93 15.78 21.22 19.39
CA CYS A 93 15.40 21.03 20.79
C CYS A 93 16.24 19.91 21.44
N PRO A 94 17.56 20.09 21.62
CA PRO A 94 18.47 19.03 22.06
C PRO A 94 18.24 18.54 23.51
N GLN A 95 17.50 19.32 24.32
CA GLN A 95 17.15 18.95 25.69
C GLN A 95 15.90 18.05 25.77
N THR A 96 15.17 17.88 24.66
CA THR A 96 13.95 17.10 24.62
C THR A 96 14.25 15.69 24.13
N GLU A 97 13.82 14.69 24.90
CA GLU A 97 13.90 13.29 24.48
C GLU A 97 12.78 12.99 23.46
N ILE A 98 13.12 12.58 22.25
CA ILE A 98 12.12 12.22 21.22
C ILE A 98 12.28 10.73 20.89
N LEU A 99 11.23 9.96 21.12
CA LEU A 99 11.19 8.50 20.94
C LEU A 99 10.16 8.12 19.88
N LEU A 100 10.51 7.21 18.97
CA LEU A 100 9.64 6.75 17.90
C LEU A 100 9.18 5.30 18.13
N ALA A 101 7.86 5.10 18.23
CA ALA A 101 7.28 3.77 18.27
C ALA A 101 7.24 3.15 16.86
N PRO A 102 7.28 1.82 16.75
CA PRO A 102 6.82 1.11 15.58
C PRO A 102 5.40 1.55 15.20
N HIS A 103 5.14 1.58 13.90
CA HIS A 103 3.79 1.61 13.36
C HIS A 103 3.02 0.32 13.76
N LEU A 104 1.77 0.15 13.33
CA LEU A 104 0.91 -0.93 13.85
C LEU A 104 1.47 -2.33 13.53
N THR A 105 2.16 -2.52 12.39
CA THR A 105 2.83 -3.76 11.96
C THR A 105 1.90 -4.97 11.79
N ALA A 106 2.41 -6.06 11.18
CA ALA A 106 1.69 -7.33 11.15
C ALA A 106 1.80 -8.03 12.51
N CYS A 107 0.67 -8.09 13.24
CA CYS A 107 0.59 -8.64 14.59
C CYS A 107 -0.79 -9.25 14.89
N ASP A 108 -0.88 -10.04 15.97
CA ASP A 108 -2.11 -10.77 16.34
C ASP A 108 -3.34 -9.86 16.55
N PRO A 109 -3.25 -8.66 17.15
CA PRO A 109 -4.39 -7.75 17.24
C PRO A 109 -4.95 -7.36 15.87
N ILE A 110 -4.07 -7.13 14.87
CA ILE A 110 -4.47 -6.82 13.50
C ILE A 110 -5.06 -8.06 12.81
N LEU A 111 -4.52 -9.24 13.09
CA LEU A 111 -5.06 -10.50 12.57
C LEU A 111 -6.47 -10.78 13.10
N ALA A 112 -6.70 -10.50 14.38
CA ALA A 112 -8.01 -10.64 15.01
C ALA A 112 -9.07 -9.76 14.32
N ILE A 113 -8.71 -8.52 13.96
CA ILE A 113 -9.58 -7.63 13.17
C ILE A 113 -9.87 -8.25 11.80
N LEU A 114 -8.84 -8.71 11.07
CA LEU A 114 -9.02 -9.36 9.76
C LEU A 114 -9.95 -10.57 9.83
N LYS A 115 -9.73 -11.47 10.80
CA LYS A 115 -10.57 -12.66 11.01
C LYS A 115 -12.02 -12.26 11.33
N ARG A 116 -12.24 -11.17 12.07
CA ARG A 116 -13.58 -10.65 12.35
C ARG A 116 -14.24 -10.07 11.10
N ARG A 117 -13.50 -9.30 10.28
CA ARG A 117 -13.99 -8.75 9.01
C ARG A 117 -14.32 -9.86 8.01
N LEU A 118 -13.49 -10.89 7.93
CA LEU A 118 -13.74 -12.09 7.13
C LEU A 118 -15.01 -12.81 7.58
N ARG A 119 -15.15 -13.11 8.88
CA ARG A 119 -16.38 -13.75 9.40
C ARG A 119 -17.64 -12.93 9.09
N LYS A 120 -17.59 -11.61 9.25
CA LYS A 120 -18.72 -10.71 8.90
C LYS A 120 -19.02 -10.79 7.39
N ALA A 121 -18.00 -10.79 6.54
CA ALA A 121 -18.16 -10.88 5.09
C ALA A 121 -18.71 -12.25 4.64
N MET A 122 -18.23 -13.34 5.24
CA MET A 122 -18.76 -14.68 5.00
C MET A 122 -20.24 -14.78 5.40
N GLY A 123 -20.63 -14.18 6.53
CA GLY A 123 -22.03 -14.16 6.97
C GLY A 123 -22.98 -13.37 6.05
N ALA A 124 -22.47 -12.60 5.10
CA ALA A 124 -23.28 -11.90 4.10
C ALA A 124 -23.50 -12.74 2.82
N LEU A 125 -22.88 -13.91 2.71
CA LEU A 125 -23.11 -14.86 1.61
C LEU A 125 -24.29 -15.76 1.95
N ASP A 126 -25.11 -16.12 0.96
CA ASP A 126 -26.31 -16.94 1.17
C ASP A 126 -25.97 -18.36 1.65
N MET A 127 -24.88 -18.94 1.11
CA MET A 127 -24.39 -20.28 1.42
C MET A 127 -22.87 -20.25 1.58
N PRO A 128 -22.36 -19.73 2.72
CA PRO A 128 -20.92 -19.56 2.94
C PRO A 128 -20.24 -20.92 3.09
N ASP A 129 -19.19 -21.15 2.31
CA ASP A 129 -18.33 -22.33 2.41
C ASP A 129 -16.87 -21.93 2.20
N PRO A 130 -16.03 -21.97 3.26
CA PRO A 130 -14.63 -21.61 3.17
C PRO A 130 -13.84 -22.36 2.09
N THR A 131 -14.17 -23.64 1.82
CA THR A 131 -13.44 -24.47 0.86
C THR A 131 -13.69 -24.08 -0.60
N THR A 132 -14.83 -23.42 -0.88
CA THR A 132 -15.16 -22.90 -2.22
C THR A 132 -15.11 -21.37 -2.30
N THR A 133 -14.62 -20.72 -1.24
CA THR A 133 -14.51 -19.26 -1.13
C THR A 133 -13.06 -18.81 -1.09
N GLY A 134 -12.64 -18.12 -2.15
CA GLY A 134 -11.35 -17.45 -2.19
C GLY A 134 -11.36 -16.16 -1.37
N VAL A 135 -10.27 -15.86 -0.67
CA VAL A 135 -10.11 -14.61 0.10
C VAL A 135 -9.00 -13.78 -0.53
N VAL A 136 -9.25 -12.49 -0.74
CA VAL A 136 -8.27 -11.54 -1.24
C VAL A 136 -8.03 -10.44 -0.20
N VAL A 137 -6.88 -10.44 0.44
CA VAL A 137 -6.43 -9.32 1.28
C VAL A 137 -5.93 -8.21 0.35
N LEU A 138 -6.62 -7.07 0.31
CA LEU A 138 -6.38 -6.01 -0.67
C LEU A 138 -5.81 -4.77 -0.01
N GLY A 139 -4.57 -4.40 -0.37
CA GLY A 139 -3.89 -3.23 0.17
C GLY A 139 -3.52 -2.22 -0.91
N ARG A 140 -2.95 -1.08 -0.51
CA ARG A 140 -2.48 -0.06 -1.47
C ARG A 140 -1.27 -0.54 -2.28
N GLY A 141 -0.41 -1.31 -1.62
CA GLY A 141 0.94 -1.65 -2.07
C GLY A 141 1.94 -0.55 -1.76
N SER A 142 3.22 -0.89 -1.79
CA SER A 142 4.33 0.04 -1.58
C SER A 142 5.49 -0.26 -2.52
N SER A 143 6.36 0.72 -2.74
CA SER A 143 7.69 0.50 -3.31
C SER A 143 8.62 -0.17 -2.30
N ASP A 144 8.32 -0.07 -1.00
CA ASP A 144 9.05 -0.75 0.06
C ASP A 144 8.66 -2.24 0.13
N ARG A 145 9.62 -3.12 -0.13
CA ARG A 145 9.42 -4.57 -0.08
C ARG A 145 9.04 -5.08 1.31
N GLY A 146 9.49 -4.41 2.38
CA GLY A 146 9.18 -4.80 3.76
C GLY A 146 7.69 -4.60 4.07
N ALA A 147 7.13 -3.46 3.69
CA ALA A 147 5.71 -3.15 3.84
C ALA A 147 4.81 -4.14 3.10
N ASN A 148 5.22 -4.54 1.89
CA ASN A 148 4.51 -5.58 1.13
C ASN A 148 4.65 -6.95 1.80
N GLY A 149 5.83 -7.27 2.36
CA GLY A 149 6.10 -8.49 3.11
C GLY A 149 5.25 -8.63 4.37
N GLU A 150 5.05 -7.54 5.12
CA GLU A 150 4.17 -7.53 6.30
C GLU A 150 2.72 -7.86 5.92
N MET A 151 2.22 -7.32 4.80
CA MET A 151 0.90 -7.68 4.31
C MET A 151 0.83 -9.15 3.83
N ALA A 152 1.88 -9.65 3.18
CA ALA A 152 1.97 -11.05 2.78
C ALA A 152 1.96 -12.00 3.97
N LYS A 153 2.65 -11.61 5.05
CA LYS A 153 2.63 -12.31 6.34
C LYS A 153 1.22 -12.38 6.92
N MET A 154 0.47 -11.28 6.91
CA MET A 154 -0.94 -11.28 7.34
C MET A 154 -1.83 -12.19 6.50
N ALA A 155 -1.68 -12.19 5.17
CA ALA A 155 -2.43 -13.09 4.29
C ALA A 155 -2.08 -14.56 4.57
N ARG A 156 -0.80 -14.86 4.82
CA ARG A 156 -0.33 -16.20 5.17
C ARG A 156 -0.89 -16.67 6.53
N TRP A 157 -0.86 -15.83 7.54
CA TRP A 157 -1.43 -16.16 8.85
C TRP A 157 -2.95 -16.37 8.78
N LEU A 158 -3.66 -15.55 7.99
CA LEU A 158 -5.09 -15.72 7.78
C LEU A 158 -5.44 -17.05 7.11
N LEU A 159 -4.57 -17.53 6.20
CA LEU A 159 -4.68 -18.86 5.61
C LEU A 159 -4.45 -19.96 6.64
N GLU A 160 -3.37 -19.88 7.40
CA GLU A 160 -2.98 -20.93 8.37
C GLU A 160 -3.94 -21.05 9.56
N GLU A 161 -4.60 -19.95 9.94
CA GLU A 161 -5.56 -19.94 11.04
C GLU A 161 -7.04 -20.01 10.59
N GLY A 162 -7.29 -20.23 9.30
CA GLY A 162 -8.62 -20.29 8.71
C GLY A 162 -8.89 -21.60 7.98
N ASP A 163 -10.15 -21.79 7.57
CA ASP A 163 -10.59 -22.98 6.83
C ASP A 163 -10.63 -22.75 5.30
N HIS A 164 -10.11 -21.62 4.83
CA HIS A 164 -10.12 -21.25 3.41
C HIS A 164 -8.99 -21.94 2.66
N GLU A 165 -9.29 -22.55 1.51
CA GLU A 165 -8.26 -23.18 0.67
C GLU A 165 -7.36 -22.17 -0.04
N LEU A 166 -7.86 -20.95 -0.26
CA LEU A 166 -7.16 -19.94 -1.04
C LEU A 166 -7.28 -18.56 -0.42
N VAL A 167 -6.19 -18.06 0.16
CA VAL A 167 -6.04 -16.68 0.63
C VAL A 167 -4.86 -16.06 -0.11
N ASP A 168 -5.13 -15.08 -0.96
CA ASP A 168 -4.12 -14.33 -1.69
C ASP A 168 -4.12 -12.86 -1.28
N LEU A 169 -3.02 -12.16 -1.61
CA LEU A 169 -2.92 -10.72 -1.49
C LEU A 169 -3.02 -10.06 -2.86
N ALA A 170 -3.59 -8.85 -2.90
CA ALA A 170 -3.63 -8.00 -4.07
C ALA A 170 -3.36 -6.55 -3.70
N PHE A 171 -3.02 -5.74 -4.70
CA PHE A 171 -2.73 -4.33 -4.53
C PHE A 171 -3.52 -3.44 -5.48
N THR A 172 -3.94 -2.28 -4.98
CA THR A 172 -4.70 -1.31 -5.79
C THR A 172 -3.82 -0.50 -6.72
N GLY A 173 -2.54 -0.23 -6.37
CA GLY A 173 -1.78 0.86 -6.98
C GLY A 173 -0.31 0.59 -7.26
N ILE A 174 0.50 0.48 -6.21
CA ILE A 174 1.94 0.73 -6.33
C ILE A 174 2.71 -0.51 -6.82
N THR A 175 2.23 -1.69 -6.46
CA THR A 175 2.90 -2.96 -6.77
C THR A 175 1.88 -4.00 -7.25
N TRP A 176 2.35 -5.22 -7.49
CA TRP A 176 1.62 -6.34 -8.09
C TRP A 176 1.54 -7.52 -7.13
N PRO A 177 0.52 -8.40 -7.24
CA PRO A 177 -0.52 -8.46 -8.29
C PRO A 177 -1.70 -7.49 -8.08
N ARG A 178 -2.47 -7.23 -9.14
CA ARG A 178 -3.73 -6.46 -9.09
C ARG A 178 -4.91 -7.34 -8.71
N LEU A 179 -5.96 -6.73 -8.15
CA LEU A 179 -7.19 -7.42 -7.75
C LEU A 179 -7.78 -8.27 -8.87
N GLU A 180 -7.89 -7.73 -10.08
CA GLU A 180 -8.48 -8.43 -11.23
C GLU A 180 -7.70 -9.70 -11.58
N LYS A 181 -6.37 -9.65 -11.43
CA LYS A 181 -5.50 -10.78 -11.76
C LYS A 181 -5.55 -11.88 -10.71
N VAL A 182 -5.70 -11.51 -9.45
CA VAL A 182 -5.97 -12.46 -8.36
C VAL A 182 -7.36 -13.08 -8.50
N VAL A 183 -8.39 -12.28 -8.79
CA VAL A 183 -9.75 -12.78 -9.01
C VAL A 183 -9.81 -13.73 -10.21
N GLN A 184 -9.18 -13.38 -11.34
CA GLN A 184 -9.09 -14.28 -12.50
C GLN A 184 -8.46 -15.63 -12.11
N ARG A 185 -7.39 -15.60 -11.32
CA ARG A 185 -6.74 -16.82 -10.81
C ARG A 185 -7.68 -17.63 -9.91
N HIS A 186 -8.38 -16.99 -8.97
CA HIS A 186 -9.33 -17.67 -8.08
C HIS A 186 -10.43 -18.38 -8.87
N VAL A 187 -10.95 -17.74 -9.91
CA VAL A 187 -11.96 -18.33 -10.81
C VAL A 187 -11.39 -19.53 -11.57
N LEU A 188 -10.17 -19.43 -12.10
CA LEU A 188 -9.50 -20.55 -12.79
C LEU A 188 -9.22 -21.74 -11.87
N LEU A 189 -9.02 -21.48 -10.58
CA LEU A 189 -8.83 -22.50 -9.54
C LEU A 189 -10.17 -23.06 -9.01
N GLY A 190 -11.30 -22.65 -9.57
CA GLY A 190 -12.62 -23.23 -9.27
C GLY A 190 -13.33 -22.62 -8.07
N MET A 191 -12.84 -21.49 -7.51
CA MET A 191 -13.56 -20.76 -6.47
C MET A 191 -14.91 -20.30 -7.00
N ARG A 192 -15.96 -20.46 -6.20
CA ARG A 192 -17.34 -20.06 -6.56
C ARG A 192 -17.75 -18.76 -5.88
N GLN A 193 -17.04 -18.40 -4.83
CA GLN A 193 -17.25 -17.21 -4.04
C GLN A 193 -15.91 -16.53 -3.79
N ILE A 194 -15.90 -15.20 -3.73
CA ILE A 194 -14.71 -14.41 -3.46
C ILE A 194 -15.03 -13.33 -2.42
N VAL A 195 -14.26 -13.32 -1.35
CA VAL A 195 -14.29 -12.26 -0.34
C VAL A 195 -13.09 -11.34 -0.52
N VAL A 196 -13.35 -10.05 -0.77
CA VAL A 196 -12.31 -9.01 -0.79
C VAL A 196 -12.26 -8.34 0.57
N LEU A 197 -11.09 -8.35 1.20
CA LEU A 197 -10.82 -7.75 2.51
C LEU A 197 -9.88 -6.55 2.36
N PRO A 198 -10.40 -5.32 2.34
CA PRO A 198 -9.55 -4.13 2.30
C PRO A 198 -8.69 -4.02 3.58
N TYR A 199 -7.37 -4.01 3.40
CA TYR A 199 -6.36 -3.79 4.43
C TYR A 199 -6.06 -2.29 4.58
N TYR A 200 -7.06 -1.56 5.09
CA TYR A 200 -7.05 -0.11 5.27
C TYR A 200 -7.59 0.24 6.65
N LEU A 201 -7.05 1.30 7.27
CA LEU A 201 -7.47 1.71 8.61
C LEU A 201 -8.71 2.61 8.61
N TYR A 202 -8.86 3.45 7.58
CA TYR A 202 -9.91 4.47 7.48
C TYR A 202 -10.46 4.54 6.04
N THR A 203 -11.58 5.23 5.88
CA THR A 203 -12.24 5.43 4.58
C THR A 203 -11.47 6.37 3.64
N GLY A 204 -11.96 6.51 2.40
CA GLY A 204 -11.48 7.51 1.45
C GLY A 204 -11.68 7.12 -0.02
N THR A 205 -11.07 7.87 -0.93
CA THR A 205 -11.19 7.67 -2.38
C THR A 205 -10.73 6.29 -2.85
N LEU A 206 -9.72 5.71 -2.20
CA LEU A 206 -9.26 4.35 -2.49
C LEU A 206 -10.32 3.31 -2.10
N MET A 207 -10.97 3.45 -0.95
CA MET A 207 -12.07 2.56 -0.56
C MET A 207 -13.23 2.64 -1.54
N GLN A 208 -13.63 3.84 -1.97
CA GLN A 208 -14.67 4.01 -2.99
C GLN A 208 -14.28 3.38 -4.34
N ARG A 209 -12.98 3.46 -4.70
CA ARG A 209 -12.46 2.81 -5.91
C ARG A 209 -12.53 1.29 -5.81
N ILE A 210 -12.17 0.72 -4.66
CA ILE A 210 -12.26 -0.73 -4.40
C ILE A 210 -13.70 -1.21 -4.59
N HIS A 211 -14.69 -0.51 -4.01
CA HIS A 211 -16.10 -0.89 -4.17
C HIS A 211 -16.51 -0.90 -5.66
N ARG A 212 -16.19 0.15 -6.42
CA ARG A 212 -16.47 0.20 -7.87
C ARG A 212 -15.77 -0.92 -8.64
N GLN A 213 -14.54 -1.25 -8.27
CA GLN A 213 -13.76 -2.32 -8.89
C GLN A 213 -14.41 -3.69 -8.63
N VAL A 214 -14.89 -3.94 -7.41
CA VAL A 214 -15.63 -5.16 -7.06
C VAL A 214 -16.96 -5.24 -7.81
N GLU A 215 -17.71 -4.15 -7.94
CA GLU A 215 -18.93 -4.14 -8.77
C GLU A 215 -18.64 -4.48 -10.23
N HIS A 216 -17.54 -3.97 -10.79
CA HIS A 216 -17.15 -4.30 -12.16
C HIS A 216 -16.82 -5.79 -12.31
N LEU A 217 -16.12 -6.36 -11.34
CA LEU A 217 -15.80 -7.80 -11.31
C LEU A 217 -17.05 -8.66 -11.16
N ARG A 218 -18.06 -8.23 -10.40
CA ARG A 218 -19.37 -8.90 -10.34
C ARG A 218 -20.05 -8.97 -11.71
N GLY A 219 -19.96 -7.89 -12.50
CA GLY A 219 -20.47 -7.87 -13.87
C GLY A 219 -19.68 -8.79 -14.82
N GLN A 220 -18.36 -8.88 -14.64
CA GLN A 220 -17.49 -9.72 -15.46
C GLN A 220 -17.58 -11.22 -15.15
N TYR A 221 -17.87 -11.58 -13.90
CA TYR A 221 -17.96 -12.96 -13.43
C TYR A 221 -19.33 -13.22 -12.76
N PRO A 222 -20.44 -13.21 -13.52
CA PRO A 222 -21.80 -13.34 -12.96
C PRO A 222 -22.06 -14.68 -12.23
N GLN A 223 -21.28 -15.72 -12.54
CA GLN A 223 -21.31 -17.02 -11.88
C GLN A 223 -20.66 -17.02 -10.49
N ILE A 224 -19.89 -15.98 -10.14
CA ILE A 224 -19.15 -15.89 -8.88
C ILE A 224 -19.91 -14.97 -7.92
N ARG A 225 -20.00 -15.37 -6.65
CA ARG A 225 -20.54 -14.51 -5.59
C ARG A 225 -19.41 -13.68 -4.98
N PHE A 226 -19.58 -12.37 -4.91
CA PHE A 226 -18.59 -11.47 -4.34
C PHE A 226 -19.12 -10.79 -3.10
N THR A 227 -18.31 -10.75 -2.06
CA THR A 227 -18.48 -9.85 -0.92
C THR A 227 -17.23 -9.01 -0.75
N CYS A 228 -17.39 -7.72 -0.45
CA CYS A 228 -16.30 -6.84 -0.05
C CYS A 228 -16.58 -6.38 1.38
N SER A 229 -15.62 -6.52 2.28
CA SER A 229 -15.76 -5.93 3.61
C SER A 229 -15.48 -4.43 3.58
N GLU A 230 -15.89 -3.76 4.66
CA GLU A 230 -15.43 -2.40 4.97
C GLU A 230 -13.94 -2.41 5.36
N HIS A 231 -13.36 -1.22 5.51
CA HIS A 231 -12.04 -1.03 6.13
C HIS A 231 -12.05 -1.44 7.61
N PHE A 232 -10.88 -1.47 8.25
CA PHE A 232 -10.78 -1.91 9.65
C PHE A 232 -11.54 -0.99 10.58
N GLY A 233 -11.42 0.33 10.39
CA GLY A 233 -11.87 1.30 11.37
C GLY A 233 -11.04 1.22 12.65
N PHE A 234 -11.47 1.96 13.67
CA PHE A 234 -10.78 1.98 14.95
C PHE A 234 -11.39 0.98 15.93
N GLU A 235 -11.07 -0.27 15.69
CA GLU A 235 -11.46 -1.39 16.56
C GLU A 235 -10.75 -1.31 17.93
N PRO A 236 -11.28 -1.92 18.99
CA PRO A 236 -10.67 -1.93 20.32
C PRO A 236 -9.19 -2.36 20.33
N GLU A 237 -8.83 -3.31 19.47
CA GLU A 237 -7.47 -3.80 19.28
C GLU A 237 -6.49 -2.70 18.82
N ILE A 238 -6.94 -1.72 18.03
CA ILE A 238 -6.10 -0.60 17.58
C ILE A 238 -5.77 0.32 18.76
N PHE A 239 -6.75 0.60 19.63
CA PHE A 239 -6.52 1.41 20.82
C PHE A 239 -5.58 0.71 21.79
N ALA A 240 -5.81 -0.58 22.06
CA ALA A 240 -4.93 -1.38 22.91
C ALA A 240 -3.50 -1.43 22.36
N LEU A 241 -3.34 -1.52 21.05
CA LEU A 241 -2.02 -1.51 20.42
C LEU A 241 -1.34 -0.14 20.60
N MET A 242 -2.07 0.97 20.47
CA MET A 242 -1.51 2.30 20.70
C MET A 242 -1.13 2.53 22.17
N ASP A 243 -1.93 2.01 23.10
CA ASP A 243 -1.60 2.02 24.54
C ASP A 243 -0.28 1.28 24.79
N GLN A 244 -0.17 0.05 24.25
CA GLN A 244 1.03 -0.76 24.37
C GLN A 244 2.27 -0.05 23.82
N ARG A 245 2.17 0.60 22.63
CA ARG A 245 3.29 1.34 22.04
C ARG A 245 3.77 2.49 22.94
N VAL A 246 2.85 3.21 23.58
CA VAL A 246 3.19 4.30 24.49
C VAL A 246 3.87 3.75 25.75
N GLU A 247 3.31 2.71 26.34
CA GLU A 247 3.82 2.09 27.56
C GLU A 247 5.20 1.47 27.36
N ASP A 248 5.41 0.77 26.25
CA ASP A 248 6.69 0.19 25.88
C ASP A 248 7.79 1.26 25.75
N LEU A 249 7.47 2.39 25.08
CA LEU A 249 8.41 3.50 24.94
C LEU A 249 8.73 4.14 26.30
N ARG A 250 7.75 4.25 27.20
CA ARG A 250 7.96 4.77 28.56
C ARG A 250 8.82 3.84 29.39
N ALA A 251 8.64 2.53 29.24
CA ALA A 251 9.40 1.48 29.92
C ALA A 251 10.81 1.27 29.33
N GLY A 252 11.06 1.77 28.11
CA GLY A 252 12.35 1.65 27.44
C GLY A 252 12.62 0.25 26.89
N VAL A 253 11.58 -0.47 26.46
CA VAL A 253 11.70 -1.81 25.87
C VAL A 253 12.52 -1.72 24.56
N PRO A 254 13.63 -2.48 24.42
CA PRO A 254 14.57 -2.33 23.29
C PRO A 254 13.95 -2.50 21.90
N ASP A 255 13.09 -3.50 21.72
CA ASP A 255 12.44 -3.80 20.43
C ASP A 255 11.25 -2.88 20.09
N SER A 256 10.86 -2.03 21.04
CA SER A 256 9.76 -1.09 20.87
C SER A 256 10.20 0.28 20.36
N ARG A 257 11.49 0.43 20.02
CA ARG A 257 12.01 1.54 19.21
C ARG A 257 12.22 1.01 17.79
N LEU A 258 11.86 1.80 16.79
CA LEU A 258 12.24 1.46 15.42
C LEU A 258 13.78 1.37 15.34
N PRO A 259 14.36 0.40 14.60
CA PRO A 259 15.82 0.27 14.47
C PRO A 259 16.52 1.55 14.00
N CYS A 260 15.78 2.48 13.42
CA CYS A 260 16.27 3.79 12.96
C CYS A 260 16.68 4.75 14.10
N ASP A 261 16.36 4.46 15.37
CA ASP A 261 16.93 5.15 16.53
C ASP A 261 18.41 4.73 16.72
N GLY A 262 19.28 5.15 15.78
CA GLY A 262 20.73 4.97 15.86
C GLY A 262 21.36 3.92 14.92
N CYS A 263 20.70 3.47 13.85
CA CYS A 263 21.26 2.44 12.95
C CYS A 263 22.15 3.00 11.82
N SER A 264 23.31 2.36 11.61
CA SER A 264 24.34 2.64 10.59
C SER A 264 23.83 2.61 9.13
N TYR A 265 22.75 1.90 8.84
CA TYR A 265 22.11 1.94 7.51
C TYR A 265 21.60 3.34 7.13
N ARG A 266 21.39 4.24 8.11
CA ARG A 266 20.97 5.63 7.89
C ARG A 266 22.11 6.55 7.47
N GLU A 267 23.32 6.33 7.97
CA GLU A 267 24.52 7.07 7.55
C GLU A 267 24.79 6.82 6.07
N ILE A 268 24.65 5.57 5.63
CA ILE A 268 24.82 5.17 4.22
C ILE A 268 23.77 5.83 3.31
N ALA A 269 22.50 5.93 3.73
CA ALA A 269 21.45 6.56 2.93
C ALA A 269 21.62 8.09 2.81
N HIS A 270 22.13 8.73 3.87
CA HIS A 270 22.47 10.14 3.89
C HIS A 270 23.71 10.45 3.02
N ASP A 271 24.76 9.63 3.14
CA ASP A 271 26.01 9.78 2.37
C ASP A 271 25.83 9.47 0.88
N LEU A 272 24.86 8.63 0.51
CA LEU A 272 24.50 8.34 -0.88
C LEU A 272 23.54 9.38 -1.51
N GLY A 273 23.17 10.45 -0.79
CA GLY A 273 22.44 11.58 -1.38
C GLY A 273 20.99 11.28 -1.79
N HIS A 274 20.35 10.25 -1.22
CA HIS A 274 18.97 9.86 -1.55
C HIS A 274 17.89 10.63 -0.75
N GLY A 275 18.24 11.79 -0.18
CA GLY A 275 17.29 12.75 0.37
C GLY A 275 16.53 13.46 -0.76
N HIS A 276 15.58 12.78 -1.40
CA HIS A 276 14.68 13.44 -2.34
C HIS A 276 13.68 14.30 -1.57
N SER A 277 13.94 15.61 -1.53
CA SER A 277 12.98 16.62 -1.14
C SER A 277 11.78 16.57 -2.09
N HIS A 278 10.69 15.93 -1.70
CA HIS A 278 9.42 16.04 -2.42
C HIS A 278 8.65 17.28 -1.95
N ALA A 279 9.23 18.46 -2.23
CA ALA A 279 8.51 19.71 -2.24
C ALA A 279 8.25 20.12 -3.69
N HIS A 280 7.19 19.57 -4.29
CA HIS A 280 6.62 20.11 -5.52
C HIS A 280 5.15 20.48 -5.29
N THR A 281 4.97 21.53 -4.51
CA THR A 281 3.90 22.49 -4.76
C THR A 281 4.55 23.63 -5.52
N HIS A 282 4.18 23.84 -6.78
CA HIS A 282 3.78 25.13 -7.33
C HIS A 282 3.52 25.05 -8.83
N ASP A 283 2.26 25.24 -9.15
CA ASP A 283 1.74 25.73 -10.41
C ASP A 283 2.27 27.16 -10.60
N HIS A 284 3.22 27.37 -11.51
CA HIS A 284 3.59 28.70 -11.99
C HIS A 284 3.97 28.64 -13.46
N ALA A 285 3.03 29.12 -14.29
CA ALA A 285 3.34 29.71 -15.57
C ALA A 285 4.36 30.84 -15.37
N HIS A 286 5.53 30.68 -15.96
CA HIS A 286 6.49 31.76 -16.14
C HIS A 286 6.86 31.85 -17.62
N ASP A 287 6.21 32.80 -18.30
CA ASP A 287 6.78 33.51 -19.44
C ASP A 287 8.14 34.05 -19.02
N HIS A 288 9.20 33.56 -19.66
CA HIS A 288 10.49 34.25 -19.66
C HIS A 288 10.94 34.45 -21.10
N ALA A 289 10.67 35.67 -21.56
CA ALA A 289 11.39 36.30 -22.64
C ALA A 289 12.88 36.38 -22.29
N HIS A 290 13.71 35.69 -23.07
CA HIS A 290 15.13 35.98 -23.15
C HIS A 290 15.43 36.55 -24.53
N GLY A 291 15.69 37.84 -24.55
CA GLY A 291 16.30 38.52 -25.68
C GLY A 291 17.75 38.08 -25.81
N HIS A 292 18.07 37.48 -26.95
CA HIS A 292 19.41 37.45 -27.48
C HIS A 292 19.36 37.91 -28.93
N GLU A 293 19.95 39.08 -29.15
CA GLU A 293 20.27 39.62 -30.46
C GLU A 293 21.27 38.68 -31.14
N HIS A 294 20.88 38.15 -32.30
CA HIS A 294 21.82 37.70 -33.31
C HIS A 294 21.31 38.14 -34.68
N GLU A 295 22.03 39.09 -35.27
CA GLU A 295 21.93 39.47 -36.67
C GLU A 295 22.25 38.27 -37.55
N HIS A 296 21.27 37.81 -38.33
CA HIS A 296 21.51 37.23 -39.65
C HIS A 296 20.33 37.59 -40.55
N GLY A 297 20.59 38.52 -41.46
CA GLY A 297 19.66 38.85 -42.52
C GLY A 297 19.58 37.73 -43.54
N HIS A 298 18.38 37.42 -43.99
CA HIS A 298 18.07 37.18 -45.40
C HIS A 298 16.60 37.49 -45.61
N ASP A 299 16.36 38.38 -46.58
CA ASP A 299 15.07 38.70 -47.17
C ASP A 299 14.33 37.43 -47.60
N HIS A 300 13.00 37.41 -47.43
CA HIS A 300 12.06 37.15 -48.52
C HIS A 300 10.64 37.55 -48.10
N ALA A 301 10.09 38.49 -48.86
CA ALA A 301 8.69 38.91 -48.82
C ALA A 301 7.77 37.84 -49.42
N HIS A 302 6.55 37.69 -48.87
CA HIS A 302 5.29 38.04 -49.53
C HIS A 302 4.07 37.44 -48.78
N GLU A 303 3.27 38.34 -48.22
CA GLU A 303 1.82 38.48 -48.39
C GLU A 303 0.96 37.27 -48.85
N HIS A 304 -0.01 36.83 -48.04
CA HIS A 304 -1.42 37.29 -48.03
C HIS A 304 -2.35 36.28 -47.34
N ALA A 305 -3.46 36.84 -46.83
CA ALA A 305 -4.60 36.18 -46.22
C ALA A 305 -5.37 35.26 -47.20
N HIS A 306 -6.09 34.27 -46.67
CA HIS A 306 -7.57 34.26 -46.59
C HIS A 306 -8.10 32.93 -46.04
N GLU A 307 -9.22 33.04 -45.34
CA GLU A 307 -10.11 31.97 -44.91
C GLU A 307 -10.65 31.16 -46.10
N HIS A 308 -10.99 29.89 -45.88
CA HIS A 308 -12.34 29.34 -46.09
C HIS A 308 -12.41 27.86 -45.68
N GLU A 309 -13.52 27.53 -45.02
CA GLU A 309 -14.04 26.17 -44.82
C GLU A 309 -14.24 25.45 -46.17
N HIS A 310 -14.16 24.12 -46.17
CA HIS A 310 -15.19 23.22 -46.72
C HIS A 310 -14.85 21.75 -46.40
N GLU A 311 -15.86 21.05 -45.87
CA GLU A 311 -15.95 19.60 -45.80
C GLU A 311 -15.98 19.00 -47.20
N HIS A 312 -15.30 17.86 -47.41
CA HIS A 312 -15.78 16.76 -48.27
C HIS A 312 -15.16 15.45 -47.81
N GLY A 313 -16.01 14.52 -47.37
CA GLY A 313 -15.61 13.13 -47.12
C GLY A 313 -15.55 12.33 -48.40
N HIS A 314 -14.73 11.28 -48.42
CA HIS A 314 -14.97 10.08 -49.24
C HIS A 314 -14.34 8.85 -48.56
N HIS A 315 -15.18 7.83 -48.39
CA HIS A 315 -14.85 6.44 -48.11
C HIS A 315 -13.96 5.85 -49.19
N HIS A 316 -13.06 4.92 -48.83
CA HIS A 316 -12.76 3.74 -49.63
C HIS A 316 -12.35 2.55 -48.74
N ASP A 317 -13.20 1.51 -48.75
CA ASP A 317 -12.87 0.13 -48.41
C ASP A 317 -11.91 -0.44 -49.45
N HIS A 318 -10.92 -1.23 -49.03
CA HIS A 318 -10.28 -2.24 -49.87
C HIS A 318 -9.94 -3.50 -49.07
N ASP A 319 -10.75 -4.52 -49.31
CA ASP A 319 -10.52 -5.92 -49.03
C ASP A 319 -9.60 -6.51 -50.12
N HIS A 320 -8.55 -7.24 -49.75
CA HIS A 320 -7.82 -8.13 -50.65
C HIS A 320 -7.30 -9.36 -49.90
N SER A 321 -8.05 -10.45 -50.04
CA SER A 321 -7.59 -11.83 -49.90
C SER A 321 -6.60 -12.20 -51.01
N HIS A 322 -5.52 -12.93 -50.68
CA HIS A 322 -4.96 -13.98 -51.54
C HIS A 322 -4.18 -15.00 -50.70
N ALA A 323 -4.56 -16.27 -50.84
CA ALA A 323 -3.81 -17.45 -50.43
C ALA A 323 -2.98 -17.96 -51.62
N HIS A 324 -1.84 -18.60 -51.36
CA HIS A 324 -1.43 -19.88 -51.96
C HIS A 324 -0.19 -20.45 -51.24
N ALA A 325 -0.17 -21.78 -51.18
CA ALA A 325 0.70 -22.68 -50.42
C ALA A 325 1.94 -23.14 -51.20
N HIS A 326 2.94 -23.69 -50.50
CA HIS A 326 3.77 -24.89 -50.82
C HIS A 326 4.62 -25.22 -49.55
N HIS A 327 4.37 -26.32 -48.86
CA HIS A 327 5.00 -27.66 -48.96
C HIS A 327 6.48 -27.71 -48.51
N ASP A 328 6.76 -28.35 -47.36
CA ASP A 328 7.68 -29.50 -47.25
C ASP A 328 7.62 -30.14 -45.84
N ASP A 329 7.32 -31.44 -45.85
CA ASP A 329 7.25 -32.37 -44.71
C ASP A 329 8.64 -32.98 -44.45
N HIS A 330 9.00 -33.18 -43.18
CA HIS A 330 10.01 -34.16 -42.79
C HIS A 330 9.57 -34.91 -41.54
N ASP A 331 9.34 -36.21 -41.74
CA ASP A 331 8.93 -37.20 -40.74
C ASP A 331 9.93 -38.35 -40.81
N HIS A 332 10.57 -38.72 -39.69
CA HIS A 332 11.27 -40.00 -39.54
C HIS A 332 11.28 -40.46 -38.07
N ALA A 333 10.44 -41.45 -37.79
CA ALA A 333 10.48 -42.28 -36.60
C ALA A 333 11.33 -43.53 -36.85
N HIS A 334 12.18 -43.90 -35.88
CA HIS A 334 12.75 -45.24 -35.78
C HIS A 334 12.59 -45.77 -34.35
N LEU A 335 11.81 -46.82 -34.22
CA LEU A 335 11.70 -47.69 -33.05
C LEU A 335 12.73 -48.82 -33.17
N HIS A 336 13.43 -49.12 -32.08
CA HIS A 336 14.11 -50.41 -31.90
C HIS A 336 13.79 -50.95 -30.51
N ASP A 337 13.18 -52.14 -30.51
CA ASP A 337 12.89 -53.02 -29.38
C ASP A 337 13.96 -54.12 -29.33
N HIS A 338 14.50 -54.40 -28.16
CA HIS A 338 15.20 -55.66 -27.86
C HIS A 338 14.98 -56.06 -26.40
N SER A 339 14.22 -57.14 -26.23
CA SER A 339 14.06 -57.92 -25.00
C SER A 339 15.27 -58.82 -24.73
N HIS A 340 15.68 -59.00 -23.47
CA HIS A 340 16.22 -60.26 -22.94
C HIS A 340 15.99 -60.38 -21.42
N THR A 341 15.65 -61.60 -20.99
CA THR A 341 15.16 -61.99 -19.66
C THR A 341 16.22 -62.69 -18.80
N HIS A 342 16.16 -62.37 -17.49
CA HIS A 342 16.56 -63.03 -16.23
C HIS A 342 17.60 -64.16 -16.13
N ALA A 343 18.47 -64.06 -15.10
CA ALA A 343 18.64 -65.11 -14.07
C ALA A 343 19.25 -64.56 -12.76
N LYS A 344 18.79 -65.11 -11.62
CA LYS A 344 19.12 -64.83 -10.21
C LYS A 344 20.51 -65.34 -9.79
N ALA A 345 21.06 -64.75 -8.71
CA ALA A 345 21.79 -65.50 -7.69
C ALA A 345 21.61 -64.86 -6.29
N GLU A 346 21.11 -65.69 -5.37
CA GLU A 346 21.13 -65.69 -3.89
C GLU A 346 22.55 -65.46 -3.31
N ASP A 347 22.85 -65.23 -2.02
CA ASP A 347 22.18 -64.87 -0.76
C ASP A 347 23.33 -64.68 0.28
N GLN A 348 23.24 -63.66 1.17
CA GLN A 348 23.71 -63.51 2.58
C GLN A 348 25.12 -63.99 3.08
N PRO A 349 25.51 -63.80 4.37
CA PRO A 349 25.37 -62.65 5.30
C PRO A 349 26.66 -62.33 6.11
N ALA A 350 26.67 -61.21 6.83
CA ALA A 350 27.00 -61.06 8.27
C ALA A 350 26.79 -59.61 8.71
#